data_AF-A0A926A1W1-F1
#
_entry.id   AF-A0A926A1W1-F1
#
_cell.length_a   1.000
_cell.length_b   1.000
_cell.length_c   1.000
_cell.angle_alpha   90.00
_cell.angle_beta   90.00
_cell.angle_gamma   90.00
#
_symmetry.space_group_name_H-M   'P 1'
#
loop_
_entity.id
_entity.type
_entity.pdbx_description
1 polymer ?
#
loop_
_entity_poly.entity_id
_entity_poly.type
_entity_poly.pdbx_seq_one_letter_code
_entity_poly.pdbx_strand_id
1 'polypeptide(L)'
;MAQAPRSSSLAGLSDDPLENLTMWLQANSKPLLIGLAGAVVVASGIFGYRYLNNAKVQEASAALYQAQVPLLQGNLPEAQAALQRVATRYNGTRSGEQASLLLAQALYDLKQHQGAITMLEKARGSASADTRSSFDAMIAAGYEGLGNLDKAAEFYGKAAAGVTFTQEKQQHKTAQARSLMLAGKLDDARKIFLELSEDSNSQYAQEARVRLGEIAGAGVK
;
A
#
# COMPACT_ATOMS: atom_id res chain seq x y z
N MET A 1 8.48 92.11 25.38
CA MET A 1 8.55 91.03 24.37
C MET A 1 10.01 90.65 24.17
N ALA A 2 10.47 89.49 24.64
CA ALA A 2 11.74 88.88 24.20
C ALA A 2 11.87 87.42 24.72
N GLN A 3 12.04 86.50 23.77
CA GLN A 3 12.81 85.23 23.83
C GLN A 3 12.64 84.25 25.02
N ALA A 4 12.31 83.01 24.65
CA ALA A 4 12.53 81.81 25.48
C ALA A 4 13.90 81.17 25.15
N PRO A 5 14.49 80.38 26.08
CA PRO A 5 15.45 79.34 25.74
C PRO A 5 14.79 77.95 25.71
N ARG A 6 15.21 77.10 24.76
CA ARG A 6 14.83 75.69 24.61
C ARG A 6 15.92 74.78 25.21
N SER A 7 15.53 73.73 25.93
CA SER A 7 16.29 72.49 26.23
C SER A 7 15.62 71.78 27.42
N SER A 8 15.52 70.46 27.61
CA SER A 8 15.77 69.26 26.80
C SER A 8 15.19 68.07 27.59
N SER A 9 14.78 66.93 27.03
CA SER A 9 14.58 66.52 25.63
C SER A 9 13.81 65.18 25.62
N LEU A 10 12.93 64.95 24.64
CA LEU A 10 12.35 63.61 24.41
C LEU A 10 13.32 62.77 23.58
N ALA A 11 13.76 61.65 24.15
CA ALA A 11 14.72 60.74 23.50
C ALA A 11 14.10 60.10 22.25
N GLY A 12 14.89 60.03 21.18
CA GLY A 12 14.40 59.59 19.88
C GLY A 12 14.24 58.07 19.76
N LEU A 13 13.14 57.67 19.14
CA LEU A 13 13.05 56.54 18.23
C LEU A 13 12.36 57.09 16.98
N SER A 14 12.88 56.80 15.78
CA SER A 14 12.26 57.27 14.55
C SER A 14 10.97 56.52 14.27
N ASP A 15 9.89 57.26 14.05
CA ASP A 15 8.54 56.75 13.75
C ASP A 15 8.39 56.27 12.29
N ASP A 16 9.50 56.12 11.56
CA ASP A 16 9.49 55.67 10.17
C ASP A 16 9.49 54.13 10.10
N PRO A 17 8.43 53.49 9.55
CA PRO A 17 8.36 52.03 9.46
C PRO A 17 9.50 51.43 8.62
N LEU A 18 10.08 52.20 7.69
CA LEU A 18 11.16 51.74 6.81
C LEU A 18 12.51 51.70 7.53
N GLU A 19 12.78 52.66 8.42
CA GLU A 19 13.98 52.62 9.27
C GLU A 19 13.92 51.47 10.27
N ASN A 20 12.76 51.26 10.89
CA ASN A 20 12.55 50.14 11.81
C ASN A 20 12.65 48.77 11.10
N LEU A 21 12.12 48.65 9.88
CA LEU A 21 12.25 47.44 9.07
C LEU A 21 13.71 47.17 8.65
N THR A 22 14.45 48.19 8.22
CA THR A 22 15.85 48.05 7.81
C THR A 22 16.77 47.70 8.98
N MET A 23 16.61 48.35 10.13
CA MET A 23 17.35 48.00 11.36
C MET A 23 17.05 46.56 11.81
N TRP A 24 15.77 46.15 11.81
CA TRP A 24 15.38 44.78 12.16
C TRP A 24 15.96 43.75 11.18
N LEU A 25 15.90 44.01 9.87
CA LEU A 25 16.42 43.12 8.85
C LEU A 25 17.95 43.00 8.92
N GLN A 26 18.65 44.10 9.21
CA GLN A 26 20.10 44.11 9.38
C GLN A 26 20.51 43.32 10.64
N ALA A 27 19.81 43.49 11.76
CA ALA A 27 20.02 42.74 13.00
C ALA A 27 19.74 41.23 12.84
N ASN A 28 18.71 40.86 12.07
CA ASN A 28 18.30 39.47 11.86
C ASN A 28 18.89 38.82 10.59
N SER A 29 19.73 39.54 9.84
CA SER A 29 20.29 39.11 8.56
C SER A 29 20.99 37.74 8.62
N LYS A 30 21.81 37.50 9.65
CA LYS A 30 22.53 36.22 9.84
C LYS A 30 21.61 35.03 10.10
N PRO A 31 20.70 35.03 11.10
CA PRO A 31 19.77 33.92 11.30
C PRO A 31 18.80 33.74 10.12
N LEU A 32 18.37 34.81 9.45
CA LEU A 32 17.56 34.72 8.22
C LEU A 32 18.32 34.03 7.08
N LEU A 33 19.60 34.37 6.85
CA LEU A 33 20.44 33.70 5.84
C LEU A 33 20.65 32.21 6.16
N ILE A 34 20.87 31.85 7.43
CA ILE A 34 21.02 30.46 7.86
C ILE A 34 19.70 29.69 7.67
N GLY A 35 18.56 30.29 8.05
CA GLY A 35 17.24 29.70 7.84
C GLY A 35 16.90 29.51 6.36
N LEU A 36 17.21 30.50 5.53
CA LEU A 36 17.03 30.44 4.07
C LEU A 36 17.92 29.36 3.44
N ALA A 37 19.20 29.30 3.81
CA ALA A 37 20.12 28.27 3.32
C ALA A 37 19.65 26.85 3.72
N GLY A 38 19.21 26.66 4.97
CA GLY A 38 18.61 25.42 5.43
C GLY A 38 17.35 25.03 4.63
N ALA A 39 16.45 25.99 4.40
CA ALA A 39 15.25 25.79 3.60
C ALA A 39 15.56 25.41 2.15
N VAL A 40 16.58 26.04 1.53
CA VAL A 40 17.04 25.68 0.17
C VAL A 40 17.61 24.26 0.14
N VAL A 41 18.45 23.86 1.10
CA VAL A 41 19.00 22.48 1.17
C VAL A 41 17.87 21.45 1.31
N VAL A 42 16.89 21.70 2.18
CA VAL A 42 15.72 20.82 2.35
C VAL A 42 14.88 20.76 1.06
N ALA A 43 14.61 21.91 0.43
CA ALA A 43 13.85 21.97 -0.82
C ALA A 43 14.56 21.23 -1.96
N SER A 44 15.87 21.44 -2.14
CA SER A 44 16.69 20.72 -3.12
C SER A 44 16.71 19.20 -2.87
N GLY A 45 16.79 18.77 -1.61
CA GLY A 45 16.69 17.35 -1.24
C GLY A 45 15.34 16.75 -1.64
N ILE A 46 14.23 17.42 -1.32
CA ILE A 46 12.88 16.99 -1.71
C ILE A 46 12.73 16.97 -3.24
N PHE A 47 13.19 18.01 -3.94
CA PHE A 47 13.03 18.11 -5.39
C PHE A 47 13.86 17.07 -6.15
N GLY A 48 15.12 16.86 -5.72
CA GLY A 48 15.99 15.81 -6.26
C GLY A 48 15.42 14.41 -6.04
N TYR A 49 14.91 14.12 -4.84
CA TYR A 49 14.23 12.85 -4.54
C TYR A 49 12.99 12.63 -5.43
N ARG A 50 12.16 13.67 -5.62
CA ARG A 50 10.98 13.58 -6.50
C ARG A 50 11.36 13.37 -7.97
N TYR A 51 12.41 14.04 -8.46
CA TYR A 51 12.89 13.87 -9.83
C TYR A 51 13.38 12.44 -10.10
N LEU A 52 14.21 11.90 -9.21
CA LEU A 52 14.72 10.52 -9.32
C LEU A 52 13.58 9.48 -9.24
N ASN A 53 12.62 9.66 -8.33
CA ASN A 53 11.47 8.76 -8.25
C ASN A 53 10.58 8.81 -9.50
N ASN A 54 10.36 9.98 -10.09
CA ASN A 54 9.57 10.11 -11.31
C ASN A 54 10.21 9.35 -12.48
N ALA A 55 11.53 9.47 -12.66
CA ALA A 55 12.27 8.70 -13.67
C ALA A 55 12.19 7.19 -13.41
N LYS A 56 12.39 6.76 -12.15
CA LYS A 56 12.27 5.33 -11.74
C LYS A 56 10.87 4.78 -12.03
N VAL A 57 9.81 5.55 -11.79
CA VAL A 57 8.41 5.11 -12.03
C VAL A 57 8.10 5.00 -13.54
N GLN A 58 8.63 5.90 -14.37
CA GLN A 58 8.50 5.78 -15.83
C GLN A 58 9.25 4.55 -16.36
N GLU A 59 10.50 4.34 -15.95
CA GLU A 59 11.29 3.16 -16.36
C GLU A 59 10.62 1.84 -15.88
N ALA A 60 10.11 1.83 -14.65
CA ALA A 60 9.38 0.69 -14.09
C ALA A 60 8.12 0.34 -14.89
N SER A 61 7.40 1.35 -15.38
CA SER A 61 6.18 1.18 -16.17
C SER A 61 6.47 0.61 -17.56
N ALA A 62 7.52 1.13 -18.24
CA ALA A 62 7.96 0.60 -19.51
C ALA A 62 8.50 -0.84 -19.40
N ALA A 63 9.28 -1.13 -18.35
CA ALA A 63 9.81 -2.47 -18.09
C ALA A 63 8.70 -3.49 -17.75
N LEU A 64 7.67 -3.08 -16.99
CA LEU A 64 6.49 -3.91 -16.73
C LEU A 64 5.69 -4.21 -18.00
N TYR A 65 5.53 -3.23 -18.90
CA TYR A 65 4.86 -3.45 -20.18
C TYR A 65 5.58 -4.51 -21.03
N GLN A 66 6.91 -4.41 -21.13
CA GLN A 66 7.74 -5.41 -21.82
C GLN A 66 7.68 -6.78 -21.15
N ALA A 67 7.71 -6.85 -19.82
CA ALA A 67 7.68 -8.11 -19.07
C ALA A 67 6.35 -8.87 -19.15
N GLN A 68 5.26 -8.23 -19.62
CA GLN A 68 3.98 -8.88 -19.88
C GLN A 68 3.91 -9.55 -21.27
N VAL A 69 4.79 -9.22 -22.22
CA VAL A 69 4.75 -9.81 -23.57
C VAL A 69 4.84 -11.34 -23.55
N PRO A 70 5.72 -11.98 -22.75
CA PRO A 70 5.77 -13.44 -22.70
C PRO A 70 4.54 -14.08 -22.03
N LEU A 71 3.84 -13.37 -21.10
CA LEU A 71 2.55 -13.85 -20.56
C LEU A 71 1.49 -13.95 -21.66
N LEU A 72 1.39 -12.92 -22.50
CA LEU A 72 0.44 -12.87 -23.62
C LEU A 72 0.72 -13.96 -24.68
N GLN A 73 1.96 -14.44 -24.74
CA GLN A 73 2.40 -15.54 -25.59
C GLN A 73 2.30 -16.93 -24.93
N GLY A 74 1.90 -17.00 -23.65
CA GLY A 74 1.88 -18.24 -22.86
C GLY A 74 3.27 -18.77 -22.47
N ASN A 75 4.35 -18.02 -22.71
CA ASN A 75 5.72 -18.41 -22.36
C ASN A 75 6.01 -18.13 -20.88
N LEU A 76 5.42 -18.95 -19.99
CA LEU A 76 5.52 -18.80 -18.54
C LEU A 76 6.97 -18.76 -17.99
N PRO A 77 7.95 -19.57 -18.46
CA PRO A 77 9.33 -19.47 -17.99
C PRO A 77 10.00 -18.13 -18.32
N GLU A 78 9.75 -17.58 -19.51
CA GLU A 78 10.30 -16.27 -19.89
C GLU A 78 9.57 -15.14 -19.13
N ALA A 79 8.25 -15.25 -18.96
CA ALA A 79 7.46 -14.33 -18.15
C ALA A 79 7.96 -14.28 -16.71
N GLN A 80 8.21 -15.44 -16.10
CA GLN A 80 8.79 -15.57 -14.75
C GLN A 80 10.09 -14.76 -14.65
N ALA A 81 11.04 -14.99 -15.56
CA ALA A 81 12.32 -14.29 -15.55
C ALA A 81 12.18 -12.77 -15.81
N ALA A 82 11.29 -12.36 -16.72
CA ALA A 82 11.07 -10.96 -17.04
C ALA A 82 10.42 -10.20 -15.87
N LEU A 83 9.34 -10.74 -15.30
CA LEU A 83 8.62 -10.15 -14.18
C LEU A 83 9.47 -10.13 -12.91
N GLN A 84 10.30 -11.15 -12.66
CA GLN A 84 11.21 -11.18 -11.50
C GLN A 84 12.26 -10.06 -11.57
N ARG A 85 12.76 -9.73 -12.76
CA ARG A 85 13.65 -8.57 -12.95
C ARG A 85 12.92 -7.27 -12.62
N VAL A 86 11.67 -7.09 -13.06
CA VAL A 86 10.87 -5.88 -12.78
C VAL A 86 10.55 -5.75 -11.30
N ALA A 87 10.00 -6.81 -10.68
CA ALA A 87 9.67 -6.85 -9.26
C ALA A 87 10.89 -6.57 -8.36
N THR A 88 12.06 -7.11 -8.71
CA THR A 88 13.30 -6.90 -7.94
C THR A 88 13.88 -5.50 -8.15
N ARG A 89 14.03 -5.04 -9.41
CA ARG A 89 14.66 -3.75 -9.74
C ARG A 89 13.82 -2.56 -9.33
N TYR A 90 12.50 -2.68 -9.44
CA TYR A 90 11.55 -1.60 -9.16
C TYR A 90 10.70 -1.87 -7.91
N ASN A 91 11.22 -2.62 -6.94
CA ASN A 91 10.57 -2.76 -5.64
C ASN A 91 10.29 -1.37 -5.02
N GLY A 92 9.14 -1.27 -4.33
CA GLY A 92 8.59 -0.02 -3.80
C GLY A 92 7.98 0.92 -4.86
N THR A 93 7.72 0.45 -6.09
CA THR A 93 6.90 1.16 -7.09
C THR A 93 5.67 0.34 -7.45
N ARG A 94 4.59 1.01 -7.88
CA ARG A 94 3.37 0.34 -8.36
C ARG A 94 3.62 -0.69 -9.46
N SER A 95 4.55 -0.41 -10.38
CA SER A 95 4.88 -1.35 -11.45
C SER A 95 5.67 -2.56 -10.92
N GLY A 96 6.49 -2.39 -9.88
CA GLY A 96 7.14 -3.50 -9.16
C GLY A 96 6.16 -4.35 -8.34
N GLU A 97 5.16 -3.70 -7.73
CA GLU A 97 4.05 -4.36 -7.03
C GLU A 97 3.21 -5.19 -8.01
N GLN A 98 2.78 -4.61 -9.13
CA GLN A 98 2.05 -5.33 -10.18
C GLN A 98 2.87 -6.46 -10.82
N ALA A 99 4.17 -6.25 -11.07
CA ALA A 99 5.07 -7.30 -11.52
C ALA A 99 5.15 -8.46 -10.52
N SER A 100 5.12 -8.16 -9.21
CA SER A 100 5.14 -9.17 -8.14
C SER A 100 3.87 -10.03 -8.15
N LEU A 101 2.69 -9.40 -8.30
CA LEU A 101 1.41 -10.13 -8.40
C LEU A 101 1.35 -11.01 -9.67
N LEU A 102 1.73 -10.46 -10.83
CA LEU A 102 1.79 -11.22 -12.09
C LEU A 102 2.81 -12.37 -12.05
N LEU A 103 3.97 -12.16 -11.41
CA LEU A 103 4.97 -13.21 -11.20
C LEU A 103 4.41 -14.34 -10.33
N ALA A 104 3.70 -14.02 -9.25
CA ALA A 104 3.07 -15.03 -8.42
C ALA A 104 2.02 -15.84 -9.18
N GLN A 105 1.25 -15.23 -10.08
CA GLN A 105 0.33 -15.94 -10.96
C GLN A 105 1.07 -16.94 -11.87
N ALA A 106 2.11 -16.48 -12.59
CA ALA A 106 2.93 -17.36 -13.43
C ALA A 106 3.57 -18.51 -12.64
N LEU A 107 4.02 -18.24 -11.40
CA LEU A 107 4.55 -19.27 -10.49
C LEU A 107 3.46 -20.27 -10.04
N TYR A 108 2.22 -19.85 -9.83
CA TYR A 108 1.10 -20.74 -9.50
C TYR A 108 0.67 -21.62 -10.68
N ASP A 109 0.74 -21.11 -11.91
CA ASP A 109 0.53 -21.90 -13.13
C ASP A 109 1.65 -22.96 -13.27
N LEU A 110 2.89 -22.58 -12.95
CA LEU A 110 4.07 -23.47 -12.88
C LEU A 110 4.11 -24.36 -11.61
N LYS A 111 3.08 -24.34 -10.75
CA LYS A 111 2.98 -25.08 -9.46
C LYS A 111 4.07 -24.76 -8.42
N GLN A 112 4.77 -23.65 -8.58
CA GLN A 112 5.83 -23.16 -7.68
C GLN A 112 5.27 -22.35 -6.50
N HIS A 113 4.22 -22.86 -5.84
CA HIS A 113 3.45 -22.14 -4.81
C HIS A 113 4.31 -21.58 -3.66
N GLN A 114 5.25 -22.36 -3.12
CA GLN A 114 6.14 -21.92 -2.03
C GLN A 114 7.07 -20.77 -2.46
N GLY A 115 7.54 -20.77 -3.71
CA GLY A 115 8.37 -19.71 -4.26
C GLY A 115 7.60 -18.40 -4.40
N ALA A 116 6.37 -18.47 -4.88
CA ALA A 116 5.45 -17.33 -4.97
C ALA A 116 5.14 -16.73 -3.60
N ILE A 117 4.75 -17.54 -2.60
CA ILE A 117 4.50 -17.07 -1.22
C ILE A 117 5.72 -16.30 -0.68
N THR A 118 6.90 -16.91 -0.75
CA THR A 118 8.15 -16.32 -0.23
C THR A 118 8.47 -14.98 -0.91
N MET A 119 8.23 -14.88 -2.22
CA MET A 119 8.42 -13.64 -2.97
C MET A 119 7.36 -12.58 -2.62
N LEU A 120 6.09 -12.98 -2.47
CA LEU A 120 4.97 -12.09 -2.15
C LEU A 120 5.11 -11.52 -0.75
N GLU A 121 5.46 -12.33 0.25
CA GLU A 121 5.70 -11.87 1.63
C GLU A 121 6.81 -10.81 1.69
N LYS A 122 7.90 -11.01 0.92
CA LYS A 122 8.98 -10.02 0.79
C LYS A 122 8.52 -8.72 0.12
N ALA A 123 7.82 -8.81 -1.01
CA ALA A 123 7.33 -7.64 -1.75
C ALA A 123 6.29 -6.85 -0.94
N ARG A 124 5.38 -7.55 -0.25
CA ARG A 124 4.36 -7.00 0.66
C ARG A 124 4.95 -6.12 1.76
N GLY A 125 6.15 -6.45 2.26
CA GLY A 125 6.83 -5.66 3.29
C GLY A 125 7.14 -4.21 2.87
N SER A 126 7.28 -3.96 1.57
CA SER A 126 7.48 -2.64 0.97
C SER A 126 6.27 -2.15 0.15
N ALA A 127 5.14 -2.88 0.19
CA ALA A 127 3.97 -2.55 -0.59
C ALA A 127 3.14 -1.39 0.01
N SER A 128 2.57 -0.62 -0.90
CA SER A 128 1.55 0.40 -0.69
C SER A 128 0.34 -0.16 0.08
N ALA A 129 -0.31 0.68 0.89
CA ALA A 129 -1.42 0.24 1.75
C ALA A 129 -2.61 -0.29 0.93
N ASP A 130 -2.86 0.31 -0.25
CA ASP A 130 -3.86 -0.08 -1.23
C ASP A 130 -3.60 -1.47 -1.83
N THR A 131 -2.34 -1.89 -1.99
CA THR A 131 -2.01 -3.17 -2.66
C THR A 131 -1.76 -4.33 -1.69
N ARG A 132 -1.53 -4.07 -0.39
CA ARG A 132 -1.27 -5.13 0.61
C ARG A 132 -2.36 -6.19 0.69
N SER A 133 -3.64 -5.82 0.53
CA SER A 133 -4.73 -6.79 0.49
C SER A 133 -4.56 -7.78 -0.67
N SER A 134 -4.23 -7.29 -1.86
CA SER A 134 -3.99 -8.14 -3.04
C SER A 134 -2.81 -9.09 -2.82
N PHE A 135 -1.75 -8.64 -2.14
CA PHE A 135 -0.66 -9.52 -1.70
C PHE A 135 -1.14 -10.59 -0.71
N ASP A 136 -1.91 -10.21 0.32
CA ASP A 136 -2.47 -11.15 1.30
C ASP A 136 -3.37 -12.20 0.63
N ALA A 137 -4.25 -11.78 -0.29
CA ALA A 137 -5.13 -12.68 -1.04
C ALA A 137 -4.34 -13.63 -1.97
N MET A 138 -3.29 -13.16 -2.64
CA MET A 138 -2.44 -14.03 -3.44
C MET A 138 -1.62 -14.99 -2.58
N ILE A 139 -1.12 -14.56 -1.41
CA ILE A 139 -0.43 -15.45 -0.46
C ILE A 139 -1.39 -16.55 0.03
N ALA A 140 -2.64 -16.20 0.35
CA ALA A 140 -3.67 -17.15 0.74
C ALA A 140 -3.90 -18.23 -0.34
N ALA A 141 -4.08 -17.83 -1.61
CA ALA A 141 -4.22 -18.75 -2.74
C ALA A 141 -2.99 -19.66 -2.93
N GLY A 142 -1.79 -19.15 -2.61
CA GLY A 142 -0.57 -19.95 -2.57
C GLY A 142 -0.62 -21.04 -1.50
N TYR A 143 -1.08 -20.70 -0.29
CA TYR A 143 -1.26 -21.68 0.79
C TYR A 143 -2.39 -22.68 0.48
N GLU A 144 -3.47 -22.30 -0.22
CA GLU A 144 -4.48 -23.25 -0.73
C GLU A 144 -3.86 -24.24 -1.73
N GLY A 145 -3.02 -23.76 -2.66
CA GLY A 145 -2.29 -24.61 -3.60
C GLY A 145 -1.32 -25.60 -2.95
N LEU A 146 -0.89 -25.33 -1.71
CA LEU A 146 -0.09 -26.23 -0.87
C LEU A 146 -0.95 -27.11 0.07
N GLY A 147 -2.28 -26.98 0.05
CA GLY A 147 -3.18 -27.65 0.99
C GLY A 147 -3.11 -27.12 2.44
N ASN A 148 -2.39 -26.02 2.68
CA ASN A 148 -2.29 -25.39 4.00
C ASN A 148 -3.46 -24.42 4.22
N LEU A 149 -4.64 -25.01 4.38
CA LEU A 149 -5.94 -24.32 4.44
C LEU A 149 -6.06 -23.39 5.66
N ASP A 150 -5.36 -23.69 6.73
CA ASP A 150 -5.24 -22.83 7.92
C ASP A 150 -4.53 -21.51 7.60
N LYS A 151 -3.40 -21.58 6.90
CA LYS A 151 -2.68 -20.37 6.47
C LYS A 151 -3.43 -19.62 5.38
N ALA A 152 -4.14 -20.32 4.49
CA ALA A 152 -5.03 -19.68 3.53
C ALA A 152 -6.12 -18.86 4.23
N ALA A 153 -6.82 -19.45 5.21
CA ALA A 153 -7.82 -18.73 6.01
C ALA A 153 -7.25 -17.51 6.74
N GLU A 154 -6.06 -17.65 7.35
CA GLU A 154 -5.37 -16.54 8.03
C GLU A 154 -5.12 -15.37 7.07
N PHE A 155 -4.61 -15.63 5.87
CA PHE A 155 -4.26 -14.60 4.90
C PHE A 155 -5.48 -14.01 4.16
N TYR A 156 -6.52 -14.79 3.87
CA TYR A 156 -7.79 -14.22 3.37
C TYR A 156 -8.46 -13.32 4.42
N GLY A 157 -8.35 -13.64 5.71
CA GLY A 157 -8.77 -12.76 6.80
C GLY A 157 -8.02 -11.42 6.81
N LYS A 158 -6.71 -11.43 6.56
CA LYS A 158 -5.91 -10.19 6.41
C LYS A 158 -6.33 -9.37 5.19
N ALA A 159 -6.57 -10.02 4.05
CA ALA A 159 -7.09 -9.35 2.85
C ALA A 159 -8.46 -8.70 3.12
N ALA A 160 -9.40 -9.44 3.71
CA ALA A 160 -10.72 -8.92 4.11
C ALA A 160 -10.64 -7.72 5.08
N ALA A 161 -9.66 -7.70 5.98
CA ALA A 161 -9.43 -6.58 6.89
C ALA A 161 -8.78 -5.36 6.20
N GLY A 162 -7.99 -5.58 5.14
CA GLY A 162 -7.29 -4.53 4.39
C GLY A 162 -8.16 -3.75 3.40
N VAL A 163 -9.36 -4.25 3.05
CA VAL A 163 -10.21 -3.64 2.02
C VAL A 163 -11.33 -2.77 2.59
N THR A 164 -11.58 -1.65 1.93
CA THR A 164 -12.65 -0.70 2.28
C THR A 164 -13.97 -1.05 1.63
N PHE A 165 -13.96 -1.59 0.40
CA PHE A 165 -15.17 -1.88 -0.36
C PHE A 165 -15.88 -3.15 0.11
N THR A 166 -17.19 -3.05 0.37
CA THR A 166 -17.98 -4.12 1.00
C THR A 166 -17.98 -5.42 0.19
N GLN A 167 -18.11 -5.34 -1.14
CA GLN A 167 -18.17 -6.52 -2.00
C GLN A 167 -16.84 -7.30 -2.00
N GLU A 168 -15.71 -6.59 -2.06
CA GLU A 168 -14.36 -7.19 -1.99
C GLU A 168 -14.09 -7.80 -0.60
N LYS A 169 -14.55 -7.13 0.46
CA LYS A 169 -14.51 -7.66 1.83
C LYS A 169 -15.28 -8.97 1.95
N GLN A 170 -16.50 -9.01 1.42
CA GLN A 170 -17.34 -10.21 1.41
C GLN A 170 -16.72 -11.32 0.55
N GLN A 171 -16.06 -10.99 -0.57
CA GLN A 171 -15.31 -11.95 -1.39
C GLN A 171 -14.19 -12.64 -0.59
N HIS A 172 -13.34 -11.86 0.08
CA HIS A 172 -12.24 -12.41 0.89
C HIS A 172 -12.75 -13.18 2.13
N LYS A 173 -13.82 -12.71 2.78
CA LYS A 173 -14.49 -13.47 3.86
C LYS A 173 -15.06 -14.80 3.37
N THR A 174 -15.65 -14.84 2.17
CA THR A 174 -16.17 -16.08 1.57
C THR A 174 -15.03 -17.07 1.30
N ALA A 175 -13.90 -16.59 0.78
CA ALA A 175 -12.70 -17.42 0.59
C ALA A 175 -12.16 -17.95 1.93
N GLN A 176 -11.98 -17.07 2.94
CA GLN A 176 -11.56 -17.44 4.30
C GLN A 176 -12.45 -18.54 4.89
N ALA A 177 -13.77 -18.38 4.83
CA ALA A 177 -14.73 -19.32 5.38
C ALA A 177 -14.72 -20.68 4.65
N ARG A 178 -14.50 -20.68 3.32
CA ARG A 178 -14.29 -21.90 2.53
C ARG A 178 -13.00 -22.62 2.92
N SER A 179 -11.87 -21.92 3.06
CA SER A 179 -10.62 -22.55 3.51
C SER A 179 -10.78 -23.15 4.91
N LEU A 180 -11.50 -22.49 5.83
CA LEU A 180 -11.84 -23.02 7.16
C LEU A 180 -12.72 -24.28 7.09
N MET A 181 -13.74 -24.33 6.22
CA MET A 181 -14.54 -25.55 6.02
C MET A 181 -13.68 -26.72 5.56
N LEU A 182 -12.82 -26.49 4.56
CA LEU A 182 -11.93 -27.52 4.03
C LEU A 182 -10.88 -27.98 5.07
N ALA A 183 -10.49 -27.10 5.99
CA ALA A 183 -9.63 -27.42 7.14
C ALA A 183 -10.38 -28.16 8.28
N GLY A 184 -11.68 -28.42 8.14
CA GLY A 184 -12.51 -29.03 9.18
C GLY A 184 -12.92 -28.09 10.32
N LYS A 185 -12.60 -26.79 10.24
CA LYS A 185 -12.90 -25.77 11.27
C LYS A 185 -14.29 -25.20 11.08
N LEU A 186 -15.28 -26.09 11.16
CA LEU A 186 -16.68 -25.81 10.82
C LEU A 186 -17.30 -24.69 11.68
N ASP A 187 -16.97 -24.61 12.97
CA ASP A 187 -17.48 -23.55 13.86
C ASP A 187 -16.99 -22.16 13.47
N ASP A 188 -15.73 -22.02 13.05
CA ASP A 188 -15.17 -20.74 12.63
C ASP A 188 -15.68 -20.34 11.24
N ALA A 189 -15.79 -21.29 10.31
CA ALA A 189 -16.46 -21.08 9.04
C ALA A 189 -17.92 -20.63 9.22
N ARG A 190 -18.66 -21.29 10.12
CA ARG A 190 -20.07 -20.98 10.43
C ARG A 190 -20.26 -19.55 10.89
N LYS A 191 -19.37 -19.02 11.74
CA LYS A 191 -19.43 -17.61 12.20
C LYS A 191 -19.36 -16.63 11.03
N ILE A 192 -18.45 -16.86 10.08
CA ILE A 192 -18.27 -15.98 8.92
C ILE A 192 -19.43 -16.12 7.93
N PHE A 193 -19.93 -17.34 7.67
CA PHE A 193 -21.09 -17.51 6.80
C PHE A 193 -22.39 -16.97 7.40
N LEU A 194 -22.55 -16.95 8.73
CA LEU A 194 -23.66 -16.24 9.36
C LEU A 194 -23.62 -14.76 9.01
N GLU A 195 -22.49 -14.08 9.25
CA GLU A 195 -22.31 -12.66 8.91
C GLU A 195 -22.58 -12.38 7.41
N LEU A 196 -22.04 -13.23 6.52
CA LEU A 196 -22.26 -13.11 5.07
C LEU A 196 -23.72 -13.34 4.64
N SER A 197 -24.54 -14.03 5.46
CA SER A 197 -25.93 -14.34 5.13
C SER A 197 -26.93 -13.24 5.50
N GLU A 198 -26.52 -12.28 6.35
CA GLU A 198 -27.34 -11.17 6.85
C GLU A 198 -27.63 -10.12 5.76
N ASP A 199 -26.65 -9.82 4.90
CA ASP A 199 -26.80 -8.91 3.77
C ASP A 199 -27.51 -9.61 2.60
N SER A 200 -28.85 -9.60 2.60
CA SER A 200 -29.66 -10.25 1.56
C SER A 200 -29.47 -9.71 0.14
N ASN A 201 -28.83 -8.54 -0.01
CA ASN A 201 -28.50 -7.96 -1.32
C ASN A 201 -27.11 -8.37 -1.82
N SER A 202 -26.29 -8.99 -0.96
CA SER A 202 -25.00 -9.52 -1.34
C SER A 202 -25.13 -10.74 -2.24
N GLN A 203 -24.34 -10.77 -3.32
CA GLN A 203 -24.17 -11.96 -4.16
C GLN A 203 -23.63 -13.19 -3.38
N TYR A 204 -22.97 -12.96 -2.23
CA TYR A 204 -22.39 -14.03 -1.40
C TYR A 204 -23.40 -14.64 -0.41
N ALA A 205 -24.54 -13.98 -0.16
CA ALA A 205 -25.49 -14.43 0.87
C ALA A 205 -26.19 -15.76 0.52
N GLN A 206 -26.38 -16.06 -0.77
CA GLN A 206 -26.91 -17.36 -1.19
C GLN A 206 -25.90 -18.49 -0.98
N GLU A 207 -24.63 -18.32 -1.38
CA GLU A 207 -23.58 -19.32 -1.08
C GLU A 207 -23.47 -19.53 0.44
N ALA A 208 -23.45 -18.44 1.23
CA ALA A 208 -23.37 -18.52 2.67
C ALA A 208 -24.49 -19.36 3.30
N ARG A 209 -25.75 -19.20 2.85
CA ARG A 209 -26.89 -20.01 3.32
C ARG A 209 -26.76 -21.49 2.95
N VAL A 210 -26.24 -21.81 1.76
CA VAL A 210 -25.94 -23.19 1.36
C VAL A 210 -24.86 -23.80 2.25
N ARG A 211 -23.75 -23.09 2.48
CA ARG A 211 -22.65 -23.55 3.36
C ARG A 211 -23.10 -23.76 4.81
N LEU A 212 -23.98 -22.90 5.33
CA LEU A 212 -24.57 -23.08 6.66
C LEU A 212 -25.40 -24.37 6.75
N GLY A 213 -26.14 -24.73 5.70
CA GLY A 213 -26.85 -26.00 5.60
C GLY A 213 -25.91 -27.22 5.56
N GLU A 214 -24.84 -27.15 4.77
CA GLU A 214 -23.79 -28.18 4.70
C GLU A 214 -23.13 -28.40 6.07
N ILE A 215 -22.75 -27.32 6.76
CA ILE A 215 -22.15 -27.37 8.10
C ILE A 215 -23.13 -27.97 9.12
N ALA A 216 -24.40 -27.55 9.09
CA ALA A 216 -25.41 -28.08 9.99
C ALA A 216 -25.61 -29.59 9.80
N GLY A 217 -25.69 -30.08 8.55
CA GLY A 217 -25.81 -31.50 8.25
C GLY A 217 -24.57 -32.32 8.63
N ALA A 218 -23.37 -31.76 8.51
CA ALA A 218 -22.13 -32.43 8.90
C ALA A 218 -22.00 -32.68 10.41
N GLY A 219 -22.66 -31.86 11.24
CA GLY A 219 -22.66 -31.97 12.70
C GLY A 219 -23.66 -32.97 13.30
N VAL A 220 -24.51 -33.62 12.50
CA VAL A 220 -25.52 -34.60 12.98
C VAL A 220 -25.00 -36.04 12.88
N LYS A 221 -23.84 -36.30 13.50
CA LYS A 221 -23.22 -37.64 13.56
C LYS A 221 -23.03 -38.12 15.00
#